data_AF-A0A401H672-F1
#
_entry.id   AF-A0A401H672-F1
#
_cell.length_a   1.000
_cell.length_b   1.000
_cell.length_c   1.000
_cell.angle_alpha   90.00
_cell.angle_beta   90.00
_cell.angle_gamma   90.00
#
_symmetry.space_group_name_H-M   'P 1'
#
loop_
_entity.id
_entity.type
_entity.pdbx_description
1 polymer ?
#
loop_
_entity_poly.entity_id
_entity_poly.type
_entity_poly.pdbx_seq_one_letter_code
_entity_poly.pdbx_strand_id
1 'polypeptide(L)'
;MVIIIKVALLLLAALFHNIDLMPPQPPLGVGGKVYKGQLFERAVLLWVYGTWAMITALAFSNSGVLFALHYAYPYSSHILSNLCPARSPSLDTIGTLTPPFLFGFSLMILATLLRVWCFVTLGPLFTYEVTIKHGHRLITSGPYSYVRHPSYSAVFLMLLGAVATFCSHGNYITEWWDHGISS
;
A
#
# COMPACT_ATOMS: atom_id res chain seq x y z
N MET A 1 22.65 6.02 -9.61
CA MET A 1 22.16 6.57 -8.32
C MET A 1 20.64 6.65 -8.27
N VAL A 2 19.97 7.28 -9.24
CA VAL A 2 18.49 7.43 -9.27
C VAL A 2 17.73 6.10 -9.22
N ILE A 3 18.23 5.06 -9.88
CA ILE A 3 17.61 3.71 -9.90
C ILE A 3 17.53 3.10 -8.49
N ILE A 4 18.64 3.14 -7.74
CA ILE A 4 18.71 2.60 -6.38
C ILE A 4 17.71 3.36 -5.48
N ILE A 5 17.62 4.68 -5.64
CA ILE A 5 16.64 5.51 -4.92
C ILE A 5 15.22 5.07 -5.25
N LYS A 6 14.88 4.89 -6.54
CA LYS A 6 13.54 4.47 -6.95
C LYS A 6 13.17 3.09 -6.41
N VAL A 7 14.10 2.12 -6.46
CA VAL A 7 13.91 0.79 -5.86
C VAL A 7 13.65 0.90 -4.35
N ALA A 8 14.45 1.69 -3.63
CA ALA A 8 14.25 1.90 -2.20
C ALA A 8 12.88 2.52 -1.90
N LEU A 9 12.45 3.52 -2.68
CA LEU A 9 11.14 4.17 -2.52
C LEU A 9 9.97 3.21 -2.79
N LEU A 10 10.07 2.33 -3.80
CA LEU A 10 9.04 1.32 -4.10
C LEU A 10 8.90 0.29 -2.98
N LEU A 11 10.02 -0.18 -2.43
CA LEU A 11 10.02 -1.13 -1.32
C LEU A 11 9.47 -0.48 -0.03
N LEU A 12 9.86 0.77 0.23
CA LEU A 12 9.31 1.55 1.34
C LEU A 12 7.81 1.81 1.15
N ALA A 13 7.34 2.09 -0.06
CA ALA A 13 5.93 2.28 -0.35
C ALA A 13 5.12 1.01 -0.03
N ALA A 14 5.62 -0.15 -0.46
CA ALA A 14 5.01 -1.43 -0.13
C ALA A 14 5.00 -1.69 1.38
N LEU A 15 6.08 -1.36 2.09
CA LEU A 15 6.15 -1.47 3.55
C LEU A 15 5.11 -0.58 4.25
N PHE A 16 5.03 0.70 3.88
CA PHE A 16 4.06 1.63 4.45
C PHE A 16 2.61 1.20 4.23
N HIS A 17 2.30 0.76 3.00
CA HIS A 17 0.99 0.17 2.69
C HIS A 17 0.67 -1.03 3.58
N ASN A 18 1.64 -1.93 3.78
CA ASN A 18 1.43 -3.11 4.60
C ASN A 18 1.23 -2.76 6.08
N ILE A 19 1.96 -1.77 6.60
CA ILE A 19 1.78 -1.27 7.98
C ILE A 19 0.40 -0.63 8.16
N ASP A 20 -0.05 0.19 7.21
CA ASP A 20 -1.33 0.92 7.31
C ASP A 20 -2.55 -0.01 7.34
N LEU A 21 -2.50 -1.08 6.53
CA LEU A 21 -3.56 -2.09 6.45
C LEU A 21 -3.38 -3.24 7.44
N MET A 22 -2.38 -3.20 8.32
CA MET A 22 -2.18 -4.24 9.32
C MET A 22 -3.45 -4.39 10.17
N PRO A 23 -3.99 -5.62 10.30
CA PRO A 23 -5.19 -5.81 11.09
C PRO A 23 -4.92 -5.38 12.54
N PRO A 24 -5.83 -4.60 13.15
CA PRO A 24 -5.65 -4.16 14.54
C PRO A 24 -5.51 -5.36 15.48
N GLN A 25 -4.73 -5.17 16.56
CA GLN A 25 -4.43 -6.25 17.50
C GLN A 25 -5.70 -6.92 18.02
N PRO A 26 -5.68 -8.26 18.21
CA PRO A 26 -6.83 -8.97 18.74
C PRO A 26 -7.17 -8.44 20.15
N PRO A 27 -8.47 -8.44 20.54
CA PRO A 27 -8.89 -7.95 21.85
C PRO A 27 -8.17 -8.68 22.98
N LEU A 28 -7.70 -7.94 23.98
CA LEU A 28 -7.31 -8.53 25.25
C LEU A 28 -8.55 -9.21 25.84
N GLY A 29 -8.50 -10.53 25.98
CA GLY A 29 -9.63 -11.41 26.27
C GLY A 29 -10.32 -11.18 27.62
N VAL A 30 -11.03 -10.06 27.76
CA VAL A 30 -11.83 -9.73 28.94
C VAL A 30 -13.31 -9.73 28.55
N GLY A 31 -13.89 -10.92 28.51
CA GLY A 31 -15.31 -11.16 28.85
C GLY A 31 -16.42 -10.66 27.90
N GLY A 32 -16.11 -10.15 26.71
CA GLY A 32 -17.10 -9.82 25.67
C GLY A 32 -17.30 -10.97 24.66
N LYS A 33 -18.53 -11.16 24.17
CA LYS A 33 -18.81 -12.10 23.07
C LYS A 33 -18.24 -11.54 21.75
N VAL A 34 -16.97 -11.82 21.48
CA VAL A 34 -16.32 -11.52 20.18
C VAL A 34 -17.12 -12.19 19.05
N TYR A 35 -17.90 -11.41 18.30
CA TYR A 35 -18.63 -11.88 17.12
C TYR A 35 -17.64 -12.20 16.00
N LYS A 36 -17.10 -13.42 15.97
CA LYS A 36 -16.19 -13.91 14.93
C LYS A 36 -16.98 -14.56 13.78
N GLY A 37 -16.54 -14.33 12.54
CA GLY A 37 -16.96 -15.16 11.39
C GLY A 37 -18.10 -14.62 10.53
N GLN A 38 -18.39 -13.31 10.59
CA GLN A 38 -19.30 -12.69 9.62
C GLN A 38 -18.65 -12.61 8.23
N LEU A 39 -19.46 -12.68 7.17
CA LEU A 39 -19.01 -12.55 5.78
C LEU A 39 -18.20 -11.26 5.55
N PHE A 40 -18.56 -10.18 6.24
CA PHE A 40 -17.88 -8.90 6.17
C PHE A 40 -16.42 -8.98 6.66
N GLU A 41 -16.17 -9.62 7.81
CA GLU A 41 -14.81 -9.79 8.35
C GLU A 41 -13.92 -10.56 7.38
N ARG A 42 -14.44 -11.66 6.82
CA ARG A 42 -13.73 -12.46 5.81
C ARG A 42 -13.46 -11.66 4.54
N ALA A 43 -14.44 -10.90 4.05
CA ALA A 43 -14.27 -10.06 2.86
C ALA A 43 -13.21 -8.98 3.07
N VAL A 44 -13.20 -8.33 4.24
CA VAL A 44 -12.19 -7.31 4.58
C VAL A 44 -10.81 -7.94 4.68
N LEU A 45 -10.66 -9.08 5.35
CA LEU A 45 -9.36 -9.77 5.46
C LEU A 45 -8.86 -10.23 4.08
N LEU A 46 -9.73 -10.81 3.25
CA LEU A 46 -9.38 -11.19 1.88
C LEU A 46 -8.93 -9.97 1.05
N TRP A 47 -9.63 -8.84 1.20
CA TRP A 47 -9.24 -7.59 0.55
C TRP A 47 -7.89 -7.06 1.05
N VAL A 48 -7.64 -7.07 2.36
CA VAL A 48 -6.35 -6.65 2.95
C VAL A 48 -5.20 -7.55 2.48
N TYR A 49 -5.34 -8.87 2.60
CA TYR A 49 -4.29 -9.78 2.17
C TYR A 49 -4.10 -9.78 0.65
N GLY A 50 -5.18 -9.61 -0.12
CA GLY A 50 -5.12 -9.45 -1.56
C GLY A 50 -4.36 -8.19 -1.98
N THR A 51 -4.63 -7.05 -1.34
CA THR A 51 -3.91 -5.79 -1.61
C THR A 51 -2.46 -5.86 -1.17
N TRP A 52 -2.13 -6.52 -0.05
CA TRP A 52 -0.74 -6.81 0.34
C TRP A 52 -0.01 -7.63 -0.73
N ALA A 53 -0.58 -8.75 -1.16
CA ALA A 53 0.03 -9.61 -2.16
C ALA A 53 0.23 -8.86 -3.49
N MET A 54 -0.77 -8.09 -3.91
CA MET A 54 -0.71 -7.29 -5.14
C MET A 54 0.37 -6.21 -5.08
N ILE A 55 0.38 -5.37 -4.04
CA ILE A 55 1.32 -4.24 -3.94
C ILE A 55 2.77 -4.73 -3.78
N THR A 56 2.98 -5.80 -3.01
CA THR A 56 4.31 -6.42 -2.89
C THR A 56 4.78 -6.99 -4.22
N ALA A 57 3.93 -7.73 -4.94
CA ALA A 57 4.28 -8.25 -6.27
C ALA A 57 4.63 -7.13 -7.27
N LEU A 58 3.89 -6.01 -7.25
CA LEU A 58 4.19 -4.84 -8.10
C LEU A 58 5.52 -4.18 -7.72
N ALA A 59 5.81 -4.01 -6.44
CA ALA A 59 7.07 -3.44 -5.98
C ALA A 59 8.28 -4.34 -6.35
N PHE A 60 8.15 -5.65 -6.17
CA PHE A 60 9.20 -6.61 -6.52
C PHE A 60 9.41 -6.73 -8.02
N SER A 61 8.35 -6.81 -8.83
CA SER A 61 8.46 -6.88 -10.29
C SER A 61 9.13 -5.62 -10.87
N ASN A 62 8.69 -4.43 -10.45
CA ASN A 62 9.28 -3.17 -10.90
C ASN A 62 10.75 -3.04 -10.48
N SER A 63 11.09 -3.46 -9.25
CA SER A 63 12.47 -3.49 -8.76
C SER A 63 13.34 -4.50 -9.51
N GLY A 64 12.79 -5.68 -9.84
CA GLY A 64 13.46 -6.71 -10.61
C GLY A 64 13.80 -6.26 -12.03
N VAL A 65 12.86 -5.59 -12.71
CA VAL A 65 13.09 -5.02 -14.05
C VAL A 65 14.17 -3.93 -14.00
N LEU A 66 14.09 -3.02 -13.02
CA LEU A 66 15.11 -1.98 -12.82
C LEU A 66 16.51 -2.56 -12.60
N PHE A 67 16.61 -3.61 -11.77
CA PHE A 67 17.87 -4.29 -11.51
C PHE A 67 18.40 -5.03 -12.74
N ALA A 68 17.53 -5.74 -13.47
CA ALA A 68 17.89 -6.46 -14.69
C ALA A 68 18.42 -5.53 -15.79
N LEU A 69 17.81 -4.35 -15.95
CA LEU A 69 18.26 -3.34 -16.90
C LEU A 69 19.55 -2.64 -16.44
N HIS A 70 19.71 -2.40 -15.14
CA HIS A 70 20.90 -1.71 -14.60
C HIS A 70 22.17 -2.55 -14.67
N TYR A 71 22.07 -3.86 -14.39
CA TYR A 71 23.21 -4.78 -14.39
C TYR A 71 23.40 -5.54 -15.71
N ALA A 72 22.61 -5.24 -16.75
CA ALA A 72 22.71 -5.78 -18.10
C ALA A 72 23.20 -7.25 -18.15
N TYR A 73 22.49 -8.15 -17.47
CA TYR A 73 22.88 -9.56 -17.45
C TYR A 73 22.62 -10.21 -18.81
N PRO A 74 23.57 -10.99 -19.38
CA PRO A 74 23.41 -11.65 -20.68
C PRO A 74 22.27 -12.70 -20.72
N TYR A 75 21.75 -13.12 -19.55
CA TYR A 75 20.59 -14.01 -19.41
C TYR A 75 19.25 -13.28 -19.18
N SER A 76 19.25 -11.95 -19.18
CA SER A 76 18.06 -11.14 -18.89
C SER A 76 16.96 -11.29 -19.95
N SER A 77 17.28 -11.71 -21.18
CA SER A 77 16.31 -11.82 -22.27
C SER A 77 15.13 -12.75 -21.98
N HIS A 78 15.36 -13.88 -21.30
CA HIS A 78 14.29 -14.82 -20.93
C HIS A 78 13.41 -14.30 -19.78
N ILE A 79 14.01 -13.61 -18.81
CA ILE A 79 13.29 -12.99 -17.70
C ILE A 79 12.46 -11.82 -18.25
N LEU A 80 13.09 -10.99 -19.08
CA LEU A 80 12.45 -9.84 -19.69
C LEU A 80 11.38 -10.25 -20.69
N SER A 81 11.48 -11.38 -21.40
CA SER A 81 10.42 -11.88 -22.28
C SER A 81 9.21 -12.44 -21.52
N ASN A 82 9.46 -13.08 -20.36
CA ASN A 82 8.40 -13.60 -19.50
C ASN A 82 7.68 -12.49 -18.72
N LEU A 83 8.40 -11.41 -18.39
CA LEU A 83 7.81 -10.21 -17.76
C LEU A 83 7.25 -9.23 -18.81
N CYS A 84 7.88 -9.07 -19.97
CA CYS A 84 7.50 -8.15 -21.04
C CYS A 84 7.58 -8.85 -22.42
N PRO A 85 6.45 -9.33 -22.97
CA PRO A 85 6.41 -9.82 -24.35
C PRO A 85 6.62 -8.70 -25.39
N ALA A 86 6.32 -7.45 -25.02
CA ALA A 86 6.49 -6.26 -25.85
C ALA A 86 7.85 -5.57 -25.63
N ARG A 87 8.19 -4.63 -26.52
CA ARG A 87 9.48 -3.90 -26.57
C ARG A 87 9.98 -3.53 -25.16
N SER A 88 11.19 -3.97 -24.83
CA SER A 88 11.80 -3.69 -23.52
C SER A 88 11.85 -2.18 -23.26
N PRO A 89 11.26 -1.68 -22.17
CA PRO A 89 11.31 -0.26 -21.89
C PRO A 89 12.76 0.13 -21.57
N SER A 90 13.18 1.32 -21.99
CA SER A 90 14.52 1.80 -21.70
C SER A 90 14.68 2.08 -20.20
N LEU A 91 15.90 1.89 -19.71
CA LEU A 91 16.26 2.17 -18.32
C LEU A 91 15.99 3.64 -17.93
N ASP A 92 16.00 4.57 -18.88
CA ASP A 92 15.64 5.96 -18.67
C ASP A 92 14.14 6.14 -18.38
N THR A 93 13.26 5.42 -19.09
CA THR A 93 11.81 5.51 -18.88
C THR A 93 11.41 4.93 -17.51
N ILE A 94 11.87 3.71 -17.18
CA ILE A 94 11.53 3.06 -15.90
C ILE A 94 12.31 3.67 -14.74
N GLY A 95 13.52 4.20 -14.96
CA GLY A 95 14.34 4.80 -13.91
C GLY A 95 13.84 6.16 -13.43
N THR A 96 12.98 6.83 -14.19
CA THR A 96 12.56 8.21 -13.91
C THR A 96 11.64 8.30 -12.70
N LEU A 97 11.95 9.24 -11.80
CA LEU A 97 11.09 9.64 -10.68
C LEU A 97 10.10 10.69 -11.20
N THR A 98 8.88 10.25 -11.53
CA THR A 98 7.86 11.16 -12.03
C THR A 98 7.22 11.97 -10.89
N PRO A 99 6.78 13.22 -11.12
CA PRO A 99 6.02 13.99 -10.13
C PRO A 99 4.82 13.23 -9.51
N PRO A 100 3.97 12.50 -10.28
CA PRO A 100 2.89 11.71 -9.70
C PRO A 100 3.38 10.60 -8.76
N PHE A 101 4.53 9.98 -9.05
CA PHE A 101 5.14 8.98 -8.17
C PHE A 101 5.51 9.57 -6.80
N LEU A 102 6.22 10.71 -6.79
CA LEU A 102 6.62 11.36 -5.54
C LEU A 102 5.42 11.89 -4.75
N PHE A 103 4.41 12.39 -5.45
CA PHE A 103 3.15 12.81 -4.85
C PHE A 103 2.41 11.62 -4.22
N GLY A 104 2.26 10.51 -4.96
CA GLY A 104 1.66 9.28 -4.45
C GLY A 104 2.37 8.74 -3.23
N PHE A 105 3.71 8.66 -3.29
CA PHE A 105 4.53 8.19 -2.17
C PHE A 105 4.35 9.06 -0.92
N SER A 106 4.30 10.38 -1.11
CA SER A 106 4.08 11.34 -0.02
C SER A 106 2.69 11.18 0.60
N LEU A 107 1.65 10.92 -0.21
CA LEU A 107 0.31 10.59 0.28
C LEU A 107 0.29 9.30 1.11
N MET A 108 1.02 8.26 0.69
CA MET A 108 1.12 7.01 1.45
C MET A 108 1.77 7.22 2.82
N ILE A 109 2.81 8.06 2.91
CA ILE A 109 3.42 8.44 4.19
C ILE A 109 2.39 9.16 5.07
N LEU A 110 1.70 10.17 4.53
CA LEU A 110 0.70 10.92 5.28
C LEU A 110 -0.44 10.04 5.77
N ALA A 111 -0.91 9.11 4.93
CA ALA A 111 -1.93 8.13 5.31
C ALA A 111 -1.45 7.26 6.48
N THR A 112 -0.25 6.69 6.38
CA THR A 112 0.35 5.86 7.43
C THR A 112 0.50 6.64 8.74
N LEU A 113 0.98 7.88 8.68
CA LEU A 113 1.12 8.73 9.87
C LEU A 113 -0.23 9.05 10.51
N LEU A 114 -1.25 9.36 9.69
CA LEU A 114 -2.61 9.60 10.19
C LEU A 114 -3.18 8.34 10.85
N ARG A 115 -2.94 7.17 10.26
CA ARG A 115 -3.36 5.87 10.78
C ARG A 115 -2.70 5.55 12.11
N VAL A 116 -1.38 5.70 12.18
CA VAL A 116 -0.59 5.52 13.42
C VAL A 116 -1.07 6.50 14.48
N TRP A 117 -1.33 7.76 14.14
CA TRP A 117 -1.88 8.73 15.07
C TRP A 117 -3.27 8.34 15.58
N CYS A 118 -4.14 7.79 14.73
CA CYS A 118 -5.42 7.23 15.16
C CYS A 118 -5.21 6.09 16.17
N PHE A 119 -4.33 5.14 15.87
CA PHE A 119 -4.04 4.02 16.77
C PHE A 119 -3.46 4.48 18.11
N VAL A 120 -2.53 5.43 18.11
CA VAL A 120 -1.94 6.01 19.33
C VAL A 120 -2.99 6.77 20.14
N THR A 121 -3.87 7.53 19.48
CA THR A 121 -4.93 8.32 20.16
C THR A 121 -6.00 7.44 20.79
N LEU A 122 -6.36 6.33 20.15
CA LEU A 122 -7.35 5.38 20.68
C LEU A 122 -6.77 4.44 21.73
N GLY A 123 -5.48 4.11 21.64
CA GLY A 123 -4.81 3.21 22.58
C GLY A 123 -5.60 1.91 22.84
N PRO A 124 -5.76 1.47 24.10
CA PRO A 124 -6.46 0.22 24.46
C PRO A 124 -7.99 0.23 24.23
N LEU A 125 -8.57 1.31 23.69
CA LEU A 125 -9.99 1.39 23.34
C LEU A 125 -10.28 1.02 21.88
N PHE A 126 -9.27 0.71 21.07
CA PHE A 126 -9.45 0.23 19.69
C PHE A 126 -9.82 -1.26 19.63
N THR A 127 -10.98 -1.62 20.18
CA THR A 127 -11.56 -2.95 19.98
C THR A 127 -12.65 -2.85 18.92
N TYR A 128 -12.62 -3.78 17.95
CA TYR A 128 -13.54 -3.86 16.79
C TYR A 128 -15.00 -4.19 17.19
N GLU A 129 -15.27 -4.30 18.49
CA GLU A 129 -16.60 -4.62 18.99
C GLU A 129 -17.33 -3.35 19.44
N VAL A 130 -18.59 -3.25 19.01
CA VAL A 130 -19.61 -2.40 19.62
C VAL A 130 -19.92 -2.96 21.01
N THR A 131 -18.94 -2.91 21.92
CA THR A 131 -19.18 -3.26 23.32
C THR A 131 -19.76 -2.01 23.97
N ILE A 132 -21.09 -1.99 24.11
CA ILE A 132 -21.81 -1.01 24.93
C ILE A 132 -21.31 -1.17 26.38
N LYS A 133 -20.18 -0.56 26.71
CA LYS A 133 -19.78 -0.36 28.11
C LYS A 133 -20.62 0.79 28.65
N HIS A 134 -21.38 0.54 29.71
CA HIS A 134 -22.03 1.58 30.51
C HIS A 134 -20.96 2.61 30.94
N GLY A 135 -20.98 3.80 30.33
CA GLY A 135 -19.94 4.83 30.50
C GLY A 135 -19.12 5.17 29.24
N HIS A 136 -19.70 5.00 28.04
CA HIS A 136 -19.10 5.47 26.77
C HIS A 136 -18.71 6.96 26.85
N ARG A 137 -17.43 7.24 27.09
CA ARG A 137 -16.86 8.58 26.89
C ARG A 137 -16.43 8.69 25.44
N LEU A 138 -17.08 9.60 24.71
CA LEU A 138 -16.69 9.98 23.36
C LEU A 138 -15.26 10.58 23.44
N ILE A 139 -14.27 9.90 22.87
CA ILE A 139 -12.93 10.49 22.74
C ILE A 139 -12.99 11.52 21.63
N THR A 140 -12.93 12.80 22.00
CA THR A 140 -12.89 13.95 21.07
C THR A 140 -11.51 14.57 20.94
N SER A 141 -10.47 13.93 21.48
CA SER A 141 -9.09 14.41 21.40
C SER A 141 -8.35 13.84 20.17
N GLY A 142 -7.39 14.60 19.64
CA GLY A 142 -6.56 14.17 18.50
C GLY A 142 -7.30 14.24 17.15
N PRO A 143 -7.01 13.37 16.16
CA PRO A 143 -7.63 13.42 14.82
C PRO A 143 -9.15 13.24 14.83
N TYR A 144 -9.70 12.72 15.93
CA TYR A 144 -11.15 12.56 16.17
C TYR A 144 -11.87 13.88 16.46
N SER A 145 -11.15 14.98 16.75
CA SER A 145 -11.74 16.32 16.86
C SER A 145 -12.10 16.93 15.50
N TYR A 146 -11.41 16.52 14.44
CA TYR A 146 -11.58 17.07 13.09
C TYR A 146 -12.52 16.24 12.22
N VAL A 147 -12.43 14.91 12.30
CA VAL A 147 -13.23 13.99 11.46
C VAL A 147 -13.78 12.86 12.34
N ARG A 148 -15.04 12.46 12.14
CA ARG A 148 -15.69 11.38 12.91
C ARG A 148 -14.99 10.02 12.73
N HIS A 149 -14.35 9.82 11.58
CA HIS A 149 -13.78 8.55 11.13
C HIS A 149 -12.40 8.75 10.47
N PRO A 150 -11.40 9.24 11.21
CA PRO A 150 -10.08 9.60 10.65
C PRO A 150 -9.33 8.36 10.11
N SER A 151 -9.56 7.20 10.71
CA SER A 151 -9.10 5.89 10.23
C SER A 151 -9.53 5.58 8.79
N TYR A 152 -10.79 5.84 8.43
CA TYR A 152 -11.29 5.57 7.07
C TYR A 152 -10.73 6.58 6.07
N SER A 153 -10.51 7.82 6.53
CA SER A 153 -9.84 8.84 5.71
C SER A 153 -8.38 8.44 5.40
N ALA A 154 -7.67 7.85 6.36
CA ALA A 154 -6.32 7.31 6.15
C ALA A 154 -6.30 6.20 5.10
N VAL A 155 -7.22 5.23 5.17
CA VAL A 155 -7.31 4.15 4.17
C VAL A 155 -7.61 4.69 2.77
N PHE A 156 -8.48 5.70 2.66
CA PHE A 156 -8.78 6.33 1.36
C PHE A 156 -7.56 7.07 0.78
N LEU A 157 -6.82 7.80 1.62
CA LEU A 157 -5.57 8.44 1.24
C LEU A 157 -4.50 7.41 0.83
N MET A 158 -4.42 6.28 1.54
CA MET A 158 -3.52 5.18 1.21
C MET A 158 -3.85 4.59 -0.16
N LEU A 159 -5.13 4.38 -0.47
CA LEU A 159 -5.58 3.88 -1.77
C LEU A 159 -5.20 4.84 -2.90
N LEU A 160 -5.48 6.14 -2.74
CA LEU A 160 -5.10 7.16 -3.73
C LEU A 160 -3.59 7.25 -3.92
N GLY A 161 -2.83 7.22 -2.82
CA GLY A 161 -1.38 7.24 -2.85
C GLY A 161 -0.79 6.00 -3.55
N ALA A 162 -1.34 4.81 -3.29
CA ALA A 162 -0.92 3.57 -3.94
C ALA A 162 -1.20 3.60 -5.45
N VAL A 163 -2.39 4.05 -5.86
CA VAL A 163 -2.72 4.21 -7.29
C VAL A 163 -1.77 5.21 -7.95
N ALA A 164 -1.55 6.38 -7.35
CA ALA A 164 -0.65 7.38 -7.91
C ALA A 164 0.82 6.89 -7.97
N THR A 165 1.25 6.05 -7.04
CA THR A 165 2.62 5.52 -6.98
C THR A 165 2.85 4.38 -7.96
N PHE A 166 1.93 3.42 -8.05
CA PHE A 166 2.11 2.20 -8.85
C PHE A 166 1.54 2.33 -10.28
N CYS A 167 0.49 3.14 -10.48
CA CYS A 167 -0.11 3.39 -11.79
C CYS A 167 0.41 4.69 -12.45
N SER A 168 1.48 5.31 -11.95
CA SER A 168 2.16 6.38 -12.69
C SER A 168 2.96 5.83 -13.87
N HIS A 169 3.16 6.68 -14.89
CA HIS A 169 4.09 6.40 -15.98
C HIS A 169 5.51 6.11 -15.46
N GLY A 170 6.24 5.25 -16.16
CA GLY A 170 7.56 4.78 -15.74
C GLY A 170 7.53 3.69 -14.66
N ASN A 171 6.39 3.03 -14.45
CA ASN A 171 6.30 1.78 -13.69
C ASN A 171 5.99 0.63 -14.64
N TYR A 172 6.48 -0.56 -14.31
CA TYR A 172 6.29 -1.76 -15.11
C TYR A 172 4.83 -1.98 -15.57
N ILE A 173 3.84 -1.78 -14.69
CA ILE A 173 2.43 -2.08 -15.03
C ILE A 173 1.83 -1.15 -16.10
N THR A 174 2.21 0.13 -16.08
CA THR A 174 1.69 1.13 -17.04
C THR A 174 2.34 0.95 -18.40
N GLU A 175 3.66 0.73 -18.42
CA GLU A 175 4.39 0.44 -19.66
C GLU A 175 3.90 -0.88 -20.29
N TRP A 176 3.61 -1.91 -19.49
CA TRP A 176 3.03 -3.15 -19.99
C TRP A 176 1.64 -2.95 -20.59
N TRP A 177 0.80 -2.14 -19.92
CA TRP A 177 -0.55 -1.83 -20.39
C TRP A 177 -0.54 -1.07 -21.71
N ASP A 178 0.28 -0.03 -21.84
CA ASP A 178 0.35 0.80 -23.05
C ASP A 178 0.92 0.05 -24.25
N HIS A 179 1.89 -0.85 -24.01
CA HIS A 179 2.46 -1.68 -25.07
C HIS A 179 1.62 -2.92 -25.43
N GLY A 180 0.80 -3.44 -24.52
CA GLY A 180 -0.09 -4.57 -24.79
C GLY A 180 -1.32 -4.23 -25.64
N ILE A 181 -1.73 -2.95 -25.69
CA ILE A 181 -2.85 -2.48 -26.52
C ILE A 181 -2.43 -2.20 -27.97
N SER A 182 -1.14 -1.98 -28.21
CA SER A 182 -0.59 -1.61 -29.52
C SER A 182 -0.07 -2.79 -30.36
N SER A 183 -0.24 -4.02 -29.88
CA SER A 183 0.11 -5.29 -30.55
C SER A 183 -1.12 -6.12 -30.85
#